data_AF-A0A353GS13-F1
#
_entry.id   AF-A0A353GS13-F1
#
_cell.length_a   1.000
_cell.length_b   1.000
_cell.length_c   1.000
_cell.angle_alpha   90.00
_cell.angle_beta   90.00
_cell.angle_gamma   90.00
#
_symmetry.space_group_name_H-M   'P 1'
#
loop_
_entity.id
_entity.type
_entity.pdbx_description
1 polymer ?
#
loop_
_entity_poly.entity_id
_entity_poly.type
_entity_poly.pdbx_seq_one_letter_code
_entity_poly.pdbx_strand_id
1 'polypeptide(L)'
;MQECKNIRLKAIKPAHPSILSTTRKKWRLFSTYMGPAFIVSVAYIDPGNFATNISGGSNFGYQLIWVILWSNLMAIFCQTLSAKLGIATGFNLPEMCAKIFSRPLNWFFWIAAELAAIMTDLAEFLGGTLGLYLLFRIPMVYAGLLTGAITFLIVYLEKYGQRVVETVIGFLVAIISIAYVIELFSAKPVWSEVAWHAVIPALPNGQAVMIAVGMLGATVMPHVIYLHSQLVQCRNGDHTDELRRRHLQMEKLDIAFAMNIAFVINAAMV
;
A
#
# COMPACT_ATOMS: atom_id res chain seq x y z
N MET A 1 8.49 13.94 11.15
CA MET A 1 9.64 14.86 11.39
C MET A 1 10.96 14.15 11.73
N GLN A 2 10.98 13.10 12.58
CA GLN A 2 12.20 12.31 12.86
C GLN A 2 12.72 11.50 11.65
N GLU A 3 11.80 11.03 10.80
CA GLU A 3 12.03 10.35 9.52
C GLU A 3 12.94 11.15 8.56
N CYS A 4 12.62 12.43 8.35
CA CYS A 4 13.40 13.34 7.50
C CYS A 4 14.81 13.62 8.09
N LYS A 5 14.94 13.60 9.43
CA LYS A 5 16.21 13.86 10.12
C LYS A 5 17.19 12.67 10.01
N ASN A 6 16.68 11.45 10.13
CA ASN A 6 17.48 10.23 9.99
C ASN A 6 17.88 9.93 8.54
N ILE A 7 17.05 10.30 7.56
CA ILE A 7 17.38 10.16 6.14
C ILE A 7 18.36 11.27 5.69
N ARG A 8 18.16 12.54 6.12
CA ARG A 8 19.15 13.63 5.89
C ARG A 8 20.53 13.30 6.45
N LEU A 9 20.62 12.73 7.65
CA LEU A 9 21.91 12.35 8.25
C LEU A 9 22.68 11.30 7.43
N LYS A 10 21.99 10.51 6.60
CA LYS A 10 22.63 9.55 5.69
C LYS A 10 23.05 10.15 4.35
N ALA A 11 22.43 11.24 3.92
CA ALA A 11 22.82 11.98 2.72
C ALA A 11 24.13 12.77 2.91
N ILE A 12 24.52 13.10 4.15
CA ILE A 12 25.74 13.86 4.49
C ILE A 12 26.96 12.93 4.74
N LYS A 13 27.05 11.80 4.02
CA LYS A 13 28.34 11.12 3.84
C LYS A 13 28.73 11.21 2.37
N PRO A 14 29.64 12.13 1.99
CA PRO A 14 30.10 12.21 0.62
C PRO A 14 30.91 10.95 0.32
N ALA A 15 30.32 10.04 -0.45
CA ALA A 15 31.05 8.92 -1.02
C ALA A 15 31.89 9.47 -2.19
N HIS A 16 33.20 9.58 -1.96
CA HIS A 16 34.20 9.87 -3.00
C HIS A 16 34.01 8.99 -4.25
N PRO A 17 34.37 9.50 -5.45
CA PRO A 17 34.08 8.83 -6.71
C PRO A 17 35.10 7.71 -6.95
N SER A 18 34.71 6.46 -6.70
CA SER A 18 35.42 5.30 -7.25
C SER A 18 34.50 4.52 -8.20
N ILE A 19 34.89 4.62 -9.47
CA ILE A 19 34.44 3.89 -10.64
C ILE A 19 34.71 2.40 -10.35
N LEU A 20 33.67 1.57 -10.18
CA LEU A 20 33.68 0.10 -10.35
C LEU A 20 32.30 -0.51 -9.99
N SER A 21 31.75 -1.29 -10.94
CA SER A 21 30.58 -2.20 -10.86
C SER A 21 29.15 -1.59 -10.86
N THR A 22 28.66 -1.28 -12.07
CA THR A 22 27.37 -0.63 -12.37
C THR A 22 26.12 -1.49 -12.10
N THR A 23 26.24 -2.81 -11.93
CA THR A 23 25.08 -3.71 -11.78
C THR A 23 24.73 -4.00 -10.32
N ARG A 24 25.71 -4.27 -9.46
CA ARG A 24 25.49 -4.57 -8.03
C ARG A 24 25.05 -3.34 -7.23
N LYS A 25 25.54 -2.14 -7.60
CA LYS A 25 25.06 -0.86 -7.06
C LYS A 25 23.62 -0.57 -7.47
N LYS A 26 23.18 -0.92 -8.68
CA LYS A 26 21.77 -0.77 -9.12
C LYS A 26 20.83 -1.63 -8.29
N TRP A 27 21.16 -2.89 -8.03
CA TRP A 27 20.33 -3.79 -7.21
C TRP A 27 20.32 -3.41 -5.72
N ARG A 28 21.42 -2.90 -5.16
CA ARG A 28 21.46 -2.34 -3.79
C ARG A 28 20.77 -0.99 -3.68
N LEU A 29 20.87 -0.13 -4.70
CA LEU A 29 20.04 1.07 -4.79
C LEU A 29 18.58 0.65 -4.87
N PHE A 30 18.22 -0.27 -5.76
CA PHE A 30 16.87 -0.78 -5.93
C PHE A 30 16.30 -1.39 -4.64
N SER A 31 17.06 -2.22 -3.91
CA SER A 31 16.61 -2.74 -2.60
C SER A 31 16.54 -1.65 -1.52
N THR A 32 17.27 -0.55 -1.68
CA THR A 32 17.06 0.64 -0.85
C THR A 32 15.81 1.37 -1.32
N TYR A 33 15.54 1.44 -2.63
CA TYR A 33 14.39 2.13 -3.21
C TYR A 33 13.05 1.43 -2.94
N MET A 34 12.99 0.09 -2.89
CA MET A 34 11.75 -0.68 -2.72
C MET A 34 10.99 -0.50 -1.40
N GLY A 35 11.57 0.12 -0.37
CA GLY A 35 10.92 0.25 0.95
C GLY A 35 9.54 0.96 0.91
N PRO A 36 9.44 2.20 0.39
CA PRO A 36 8.21 2.99 0.39
C PRO A 36 7.09 2.39 -0.46
N ALA A 37 7.39 1.98 -1.70
CA ALA A 37 6.38 1.41 -2.58
C ALA A 37 5.88 0.06 -2.05
N PHE A 38 6.75 -0.72 -1.42
CA PHE A 38 6.35 -1.96 -0.76
C PHE A 38 5.44 -1.68 0.42
N ILE A 39 5.80 -0.78 1.35
CA ILE A 39 4.94 -0.37 2.47
C ILE A 39 3.58 0.15 1.98
N VAL A 40 3.58 0.93 0.90
CA VAL A 40 2.35 1.42 0.28
C VAL A 40 1.51 0.26 -0.29
N SER A 41 2.13 -0.72 -0.95
CA SER A 41 1.40 -1.89 -1.49
C SER A 41 0.80 -2.78 -0.41
N VAL A 42 1.37 -2.82 0.79
CA VAL A 42 0.82 -3.56 1.94
C VAL A 42 -0.55 -3.05 2.32
N ALA A 43 -0.75 -1.73 2.26
CA ALA A 43 -2.04 -1.12 2.56
C ALA A 43 -3.14 -1.57 1.59
N TYR A 44 -2.79 -2.02 0.37
CA TYR A 44 -3.73 -2.56 -0.61
C TYR A 44 -4.03 -4.06 -0.43
N ILE A 45 -3.48 -4.68 0.63
CA ILE A 45 -3.69 -6.08 1.02
C ILE A 45 -4.19 -6.09 2.48
N ASP A 46 -5.07 -5.14 2.81
CA ASP A 46 -5.67 -5.01 4.13
C ASP A 46 -6.94 -5.88 4.26
N PRO A 47 -7.36 -6.22 5.49
CA PRO A 47 -8.58 -7.01 5.71
C PRO A 47 -9.85 -6.36 5.15
N GLY A 48 -9.87 -5.03 4.97
CA GLY A 48 -10.98 -4.32 4.33
C GLY A 48 -11.21 -4.79 2.89
N ASN A 49 -10.13 -4.97 2.12
CA ASN A 49 -10.19 -5.53 0.78
C ASN A 49 -10.51 -7.04 0.77
N PHE A 50 -10.15 -7.79 1.83
CA PHE A 50 -10.40 -9.24 1.88
C PHE A 50 -11.91 -9.53 1.90
N ALA A 51 -12.68 -8.76 2.67
CA ALA A 51 -14.12 -8.96 2.80
C ALA A 51 -14.85 -8.75 1.46
N THR A 52 -14.47 -7.73 0.69
CA THR A 52 -15.10 -7.43 -0.60
C THR A 52 -14.64 -8.39 -1.69
N ASN A 53 -13.36 -8.76 -1.72
CA ASN A 53 -12.82 -9.71 -2.71
C ASN A 53 -13.38 -11.12 -2.52
N ILE A 54 -13.34 -11.66 -1.29
CA ILE A 54 -13.86 -13.01 -0.99
C ILE A 54 -15.39 -13.06 -1.22
N SER A 55 -16.11 -12.00 -0.86
CA SER A 55 -17.56 -11.91 -1.15
C SER A 55 -17.83 -11.83 -2.64
N GLY A 56 -16.99 -11.13 -3.40
CA GLY A 56 -17.07 -11.07 -4.86
C GLY A 56 -16.83 -12.43 -5.52
N GLY A 57 -15.76 -13.13 -5.15
CA GLY A 57 -15.42 -14.46 -5.69
C GLY A 57 -16.44 -15.54 -5.32
N SER A 58 -16.90 -15.55 -4.07
CA SER A 58 -17.89 -16.56 -3.62
C SER A 58 -19.27 -16.39 -4.26
N ASN A 59 -19.74 -15.17 -4.51
CA ASN A 59 -21.07 -14.92 -5.07
C ASN A 59 -21.08 -14.83 -6.60
N PHE A 60 -20.01 -14.34 -7.22
CA PHE A 60 -19.96 -14.03 -8.66
C PHE A 60 -18.79 -14.70 -9.41
N GLY A 61 -17.99 -15.52 -8.73
CA GLY A 61 -16.82 -16.17 -9.31
C GLY A 61 -15.87 -15.15 -9.94
N TYR A 62 -15.38 -15.46 -11.15
CA TYR A 62 -14.41 -14.64 -11.85
C TYR A 62 -14.97 -13.35 -12.47
N GLN A 63 -16.28 -13.12 -12.44
CA GLN A 63 -16.94 -12.01 -13.17
C GLN A 63 -16.55 -10.62 -12.67
N LEU A 64 -16.01 -10.50 -11.44
CA LEU A 64 -15.60 -9.23 -10.84
C LEU A 64 -14.09 -8.96 -10.93
N ILE A 65 -13.31 -9.85 -11.56
CA ILE A 65 -11.85 -9.68 -11.69
C ILE A 65 -11.49 -8.41 -12.49
N TRP A 66 -12.29 -8.05 -13.51
CA TRP A 66 -12.09 -6.79 -14.24
C TRP A 66 -12.18 -5.57 -13.32
N VAL A 67 -13.02 -5.61 -12.28
CA VAL A 67 -13.16 -4.52 -11.31
C VAL A 67 -11.86 -4.34 -10.53
N ILE A 68 -11.26 -5.43 -10.07
CA ILE A 68 -9.95 -5.41 -9.37
C ILE A 68 -8.87 -4.82 -10.29
N LEU A 69 -8.85 -5.23 -11.57
CA LEU A 69 -7.88 -4.72 -12.54
C LEU A 69 -8.03 -3.21 -12.73
N TRP A 70 -9.24 -2.72 -12.96
CA TRP A 70 -9.51 -1.29 -13.10
C TRP A 70 -9.20 -0.52 -11.83
N SER A 71 -9.52 -1.10 -10.68
CA SER A 71 -9.21 -0.51 -9.38
C SER A 71 -7.70 -0.37 -9.16
N ASN A 72 -6.93 -1.40 -9.52
CA ASN A 72 -5.48 -1.38 -9.45
C ASN A 72 -4.86 -0.34 -10.40
N LEU A 73 -5.39 -0.21 -11.62
CA LEU A 73 -4.96 0.84 -12.56
C LEU A 73 -5.20 2.23 -11.98
N MET A 74 -6.37 2.46 -11.36
CA MET A 74 -6.69 3.72 -10.68
C MET A 74 -5.74 3.98 -9.51
N ALA A 75 -5.43 2.95 -8.71
CA ALA A 75 -4.46 3.04 -7.63
C ALA A 75 -3.06 3.44 -8.14
N ILE A 76 -2.54 2.77 -9.17
CA ILE A 76 -1.24 3.10 -9.79
C ILE A 76 -1.23 4.54 -10.26
N PHE A 77 -2.31 5.00 -10.90
CA PHE A 77 -2.45 6.37 -11.37
C PHE A 77 -2.40 7.38 -10.21
N CYS A 78 -3.23 7.20 -9.19
CA CYS A 78 -3.27 8.07 -8.00
C CYS A 78 -1.93 8.10 -7.26
N GLN A 79 -1.30 6.93 -7.07
CA GLN A 79 -0.02 6.83 -6.37
C GLN A 79 1.12 7.47 -7.18
N THR A 80 1.10 7.33 -8.50
CA THR A 80 2.06 8.01 -9.39
C THR A 80 1.93 9.53 -9.29
N LEU A 81 0.71 10.06 -9.19
CA LEU A 81 0.48 11.50 -9.00
C LEU A 81 0.96 11.98 -7.63
N SER A 82 0.70 11.20 -6.58
CA SER A 82 1.18 11.50 -5.23
C SER A 82 2.71 11.57 -5.17
N ALA A 83 3.40 10.57 -5.74
CA ALA A 83 4.84 10.55 -5.85
C ALA A 83 5.37 11.72 -6.69
N LYS A 84 4.72 12.03 -7.82
CA LYS A 84 5.10 13.17 -8.68
C LYS A 84 5.02 14.49 -7.92
N LEU A 85 3.99 14.70 -7.09
CA LEU A 85 3.85 15.90 -6.28
C LEU A 85 5.01 16.02 -5.28
N GLY A 86 5.31 14.95 -4.53
CA GLY A 86 6.39 14.93 -3.55
C GLY A 86 7.77 15.20 -4.17
N ILE A 87 8.04 14.64 -5.37
CA ILE A 87 9.32 14.83 -6.07
C ILE A 87 9.45 16.23 -6.67
N ALA A 88 8.38 16.73 -7.30
CA ALA A 88 8.44 17.99 -8.03
C ALA A 88 8.44 19.21 -7.10
N THR A 89 7.67 19.15 -6.01
CA THR A 89 7.46 20.30 -5.12
C THR A 89 8.34 20.24 -3.88
N GLY A 90 8.79 19.04 -3.48
CA GLY A 90 9.52 18.85 -2.22
C GLY A 90 8.66 19.08 -0.97
N PHE A 91 7.33 19.12 -1.12
CA PHE A 91 6.35 19.20 -0.03
C PHE A 91 5.46 17.95 -0.06
N ASN A 92 4.97 17.52 1.10
CA ASN A 92 3.95 16.48 1.15
C ASN A 92 2.59 17.05 0.72
N LEU A 93 1.65 16.15 0.38
CA LEU A 93 0.32 16.55 -0.10
C LEU A 93 -0.44 17.40 0.94
N PRO A 94 -0.45 17.08 2.25
CA PRO A 94 -1.05 17.94 3.28
C PRO A 94 -0.42 19.34 3.39
N GLU A 95 0.91 19.45 3.30
CA GLU A 95 1.64 20.74 3.31
C GLU A 95 1.27 21.60 2.12
N MET A 96 1.13 20.99 0.93
CA MET A 96 0.69 21.70 -0.26
C MET A 96 -0.77 22.16 -0.15
N CYS A 97 -1.65 21.30 0.39
CA CYS A 97 -3.03 21.69 0.68
C CYS A 97 -3.08 22.88 1.64
N ALA A 98 -2.28 22.88 2.70
CA ALA A 98 -2.23 23.97 3.67
C ALA A 98 -1.69 25.29 3.08
N LYS A 99 -0.87 25.23 2.01
CA LYS A 99 -0.35 26.41 1.32
C LYS A 99 -1.30 27.00 0.28
N ILE A 100 -2.05 26.14 -0.41
CA ILE A 100 -2.91 26.54 -1.53
C ILE A 100 -4.32 26.89 -1.04
N PHE A 101 -4.86 26.15 -0.07
CA PHE A 101 -6.24 26.29 0.38
C PHE A 101 -6.36 27.22 1.59
N SER A 102 -7.56 27.77 1.77
CA SER A 102 -7.89 28.58 2.94
C SER A 102 -7.93 27.73 4.21
N ARG A 103 -7.65 28.36 5.37
CA ARG A 103 -7.66 27.69 6.69
C ARG A 103 -8.88 26.82 6.98
N PRO A 104 -10.15 27.23 6.71
CA PRO A 104 -11.31 26.37 7.01
C PRO A 104 -11.34 25.10 6.17
N LEU A 105 -10.93 25.17 4.89
CA LEU A 105 -10.91 24.01 4.01
C LEU A 105 -9.77 23.04 4.39
N ASN A 106 -8.64 23.57 4.84
CA ASN A 106 -7.55 22.74 5.36
C ASN A 106 -7.97 21.96 6.63
N TRP A 107 -8.74 22.57 7.52
CA TRP A 107 -9.33 21.88 8.67
C TRP A 107 -10.29 20.77 8.24
N PHE A 108 -11.13 21.02 7.24
CA PHE A 108 -12.01 20.00 6.67
C PHE A 108 -11.22 18.79 6.14
N PHE A 109 -10.16 19.02 5.35
CA PHE A 109 -9.31 17.94 4.85
C PHE A 109 -8.60 17.18 5.96
N TRP A 110 -8.15 17.87 7.01
CA TRP A 110 -7.54 17.23 8.17
C TRP A 110 -8.52 16.30 8.89
N ILE A 111 -9.74 16.77 9.18
CA ILE A 111 -10.78 15.94 9.82
C ILE A 111 -11.13 14.74 8.93
N ALA A 112 -11.29 14.94 7.63
CA ALA A 112 -11.61 13.87 6.69
C ALA A 112 -10.49 12.81 6.63
N ALA A 113 -9.23 13.24 6.62
CA ALA A 113 -8.07 12.36 6.63
C ALA A 113 -7.97 11.56 7.94
N GLU A 114 -8.18 12.21 9.08
CA GLU A 114 -8.17 11.57 10.40
C GLU A 114 -9.29 10.52 10.51
N LEU A 115 -10.50 10.87 10.07
CA LEU A 115 -11.63 9.95 10.08
C LEU A 115 -11.38 8.75 9.15
N ALA A 116 -10.80 8.98 7.97
CA ALA A 116 -10.42 7.88 7.07
C ALA A 116 -9.36 6.95 7.69
N ALA A 117 -8.38 7.51 8.42
CA ALA A 117 -7.38 6.71 9.13
C ALA A 117 -8.00 5.88 10.25
N ILE A 118 -8.89 6.46 11.07
CA ILE A 118 -9.62 5.74 12.13
C ILE A 118 -10.49 4.62 11.55
N MET A 119 -11.19 4.86 10.44
CA MET A 119 -12.00 3.84 9.77
C MET A 119 -11.15 2.70 9.21
N THR A 120 -9.95 2.99 8.71
CA THR A 120 -9.02 1.96 8.23
C THR A 120 -8.49 1.13 9.39
N ASP A 121 -8.03 1.79 10.46
CA ASP A 121 -7.54 1.11 11.67
C ASP A 121 -8.61 0.22 12.29
N LEU A 122 -9.88 0.66 12.26
CA LEU A 122 -11.01 -0.17 12.70
C LEU A 122 -11.16 -1.46 11.86
N ALA A 123 -11.03 -1.37 10.54
CA ALA A 123 -11.11 -2.53 9.66
C ALA A 123 -9.94 -3.50 9.88
N GLU A 124 -8.72 -2.98 10.03
CA GLU A 124 -7.52 -3.77 10.32
C GLU A 124 -7.58 -4.44 11.69
N PHE A 125 -8.04 -3.70 12.71
CA PHE A 125 -8.21 -4.20 14.08
C PHE A 125 -9.22 -5.34 14.13
N LEU A 126 -10.37 -5.19 13.45
CA LEU A 126 -11.39 -6.23 13.35
C LEU A 126 -10.85 -7.45 12.58
N GLY A 127 -10.13 -7.23 11.48
CA GLY A 127 -9.49 -8.30 10.72
C GLY A 127 -8.48 -9.09 11.56
N GLY A 128 -7.61 -8.41 12.29
CA GLY A 128 -6.65 -9.03 13.20
C GLY A 128 -7.32 -9.81 14.34
N THR A 129 -8.37 -9.23 14.92
CA THR A 129 -9.18 -9.88 15.97
C THR A 129 -9.83 -11.16 15.44
N LEU A 130 -10.44 -11.10 14.24
CA LEU A 130 -11.08 -12.25 13.61
C LEU A 130 -10.06 -13.33 13.21
N GLY A 131 -8.88 -12.93 12.73
CA GLY A 131 -7.79 -13.85 12.43
C GLY A 131 -7.32 -14.64 13.67
N LEU A 132 -7.11 -13.96 14.80
CA LEU A 132 -6.75 -14.61 16.06
C LEU A 132 -7.87 -15.50 16.60
N TYR A 133 -9.12 -15.06 16.47
CA TYR A 133 -10.30 -15.84 16.80
C TYR A 133 -10.35 -17.15 16.00
N LEU A 134 -10.12 -17.10 14.68
CA LEU A 134 -10.15 -18.28 13.81
C LEU A 134 -8.98 -19.23 14.08
N LEU A 135 -7.78 -18.68 14.35
CA LEU A 135 -6.55 -19.47 14.53
C LEU A 135 -6.49 -20.16 15.90
N PHE A 136 -6.77 -19.43 16.98
CA PHE A 136 -6.63 -19.94 18.35
C PHE A 136 -7.96 -20.35 18.99
N ARG A 137 -9.10 -20.09 18.32
CA ARG A 137 -10.46 -20.37 18.83
C ARG A 137 -10.74 -19.75 20.21
N ILE A 138 -10.06 -18.64 20.53
CA ILE A 138 -10.25 -17.86 21.75
C ILE A 138 -11.48 -16.94 21.62
N PRO A 139 -12.16 -16.56 22.72
CA PRO A 139 -13.28 -15.63 22.65
C PRO A 139 -12.88 -14.26 22.07
N MET A 140 -13.78 -13.64 21.31
CA MET A 140 -13.50 -12.42 20.53
C MET A 140 -12.98 -11.25 21.38
N VAL A 141 -13.42 -11.15 22.64
CA VAL A 141 -12.95 -10.12 23.58
C VAL A 141 -11.46 -10.28 23.88
N TYR A 142 -10.99 -11.51 24.12
CA TYR A 142 -9.58 -11.78 24.37
C TYR A 142 -8.74 -11.65 23.09
N ALA A 143 -9.30 -12.05 21.94
CA ALA A 143 -8.66 -11.83 20.65
C ALA A 143 -8.42 -10.34 20.38
N GLY A 144 -9.44 -9.49 20.61
CA GLY A 144 -9.31 -8.05 20.40
C GLY A 144 -8.33 -7.38 21.37
N LEU A 145 -8.32 -7.81 22.63
CA LEU A 145 -7.36 -7.30 23.61
C LEU A 145 -5.91 -7.71 23.24
N LEU A 146 -5.74 -8.93 22.72
CA LEU A 146 -4.45 -9.40 22.21
C LEU A 146 -4.03 -8.63 20.95
N THR A 147 -4.93 -8.40 19.99
CA THR A 147 -4.67 -7.56 18.81
C THR A 147 -4.22 -6.17 19.24
N GLY A 148 -4.92 -5.52 20.18
CA GLY A 148 -4.55 -4.21 20.71
C GLY A 148 -3.18 -4.20 21.41
N ALA A 149 -2.86 -5.26 22.16
CA ALA A 149 -1.54 -5.39 22.79
C ALA A 149 -0.42 -5.54 21.74
N ILE A 150 -0.67 -6.32 20.67
CA ILE A 150 0.28 -6.52 19.57
C ILE A 150 0.48 -5.24 18.77
N THR A 151 -0.59 -4.53 18.41
CA THR A 151 -0.48 -3.26 17.67
C THR A 151 0.26 -2.20 18.49
N PHE A 152 -0.06 -2.07 19.78
CA PHE A 152 0.65 -1.16 20.67
C PHE A 152 2.14 -1.53 20.82
N LEU A 153 2.47 -2.82 20.86
CA LEU A 153 3.85 -3.29 20.87
C LEU A 153 4.60 -2.93 19.58
N ILE A 154 3.95 -3.07 18.42
CA ILE A 154 4.54 -2.70 17.12
C ILE A 154 4.82 -1.19 17.07
N VAL A 155 3.86 -0.37 17.51
CA VAL A 155 4.03 1.09 17.61
C VAL A 155 5.15 1.44 18.61
N TYR A 156 5.21 0.75 19.75
CA TYR A 156 6.30 0.93 20.71
C TYR A 156 7.67 0.59 20.11
N LEU A 157 7.73 -0.39 19.20
CA LEU A 157 8.94 -0.80 18.51
C LEU A 157 9.51 0.29 17.58
N GLU A 158 8.67 1.24 17.15
CA GLU A 158 9.11 2.41 16.36
C GLU A 158 10.19 3.22 17.09
N LYS A 159 10.16 3.23 18.44
CA LYS A 159 11.17 3.90 19.27
C LYS A 159 12.59 3.35 19.07
N TYR A 160 12.72 2.07 18.69
CA TYR A 160 14.01 1.40 18.43
C TYR A 160 14.51 1.60 16.99
N GLY A 161 13.71 2.23 16.14
CA GLY A 161 14.08 2.66 14.79
C GLY A 161 13.17 2.10 13.70
N GLN A 162 12.78 2.97 12.76
CA GLN A 162 11.89 2.65 11.64
C GLN A 162 12.28 1.39 10.85
N ARG A 163 13.57 1.11 10.67
CA ARG A 163 14.04 -0.07 9.93
C ARG A 163 13.58 -1.40 10.54
N VAL A 164 13.45 -1.45 11.86
CA VAL A 164 12.96 -2.65 12.55
C VAL A 164 11.49 -2.85 12.20
N VAL A 165 10.69 -1.79 12.29
CA VAL A 165 9.27 -1.80 11.92
C VAL A 165 9.07 -2.18 10.45
N GLU A 166 9.82 -1.57 9.53
CA GLU A 166 9.78 -1.91 8.10
C GLU A 166 10.11 -3.39 7.85
N THR A 167 11.11 -3.94 8.55
CA THR A 167 11.51 -5.34 8.39
C THR A 167 10.44 -6.28 8.95
N VAL A 168 9.86 -5.95 10.11
CA VAL A 168 8.78 -6.74 10.73
C VAL A 168 7.53 -6.74 9.86
N ILE A 169 7.06 -5.57 9.41
CA ILE A 169 5.90 -5.46 8.52
C ILE A 169 6.19 -6.17 7.19
N GLY A 170 7.38 -5.96 6.61
CA GLY A 170 7.77 -6.62 5.37
C GLY A 170 7.79 -8.13 5.48
N PHE A 171 8.22 -8.67 6.63
CA PHE A 171 8.17 -10.10 6.92
C PHE A 171 6.74 -10.64 7.04
N LEU A 172 5.86 -9.94 7.78
CA LEU A 172 4.44 -10.31 7.90
C LEU A 172 3.75 -10.36 6.53
N VAL A 173 4.03 -9.38 5.67
CA VAL A 173 3.47 -9.27 4.32
C VAL A 173 4.00 -10.37 3.42
N ALA A 174 5.29 -10.69 3.53
CA ALA A 174 5.87 -11.81 2.79
C ALA A 174 5.17 -13.13 3.15
N ILE A 175 4.85 -13.36 4.43
CA ILE A 175 4.08 -14.53 4.86
C ILE A 175 2.70 -14.55 4.20
N ILE A 176 1.96 -13.45 4.25
CA ILE A 176 0.61 -13.34 3.65
C ILE A 176 0.69 -13.60 2.13
N SER A 177 1.66 -12.98 1.47
CA SER A 177 1.86 -13.11 0.02
C SER A 177 2.16 -14.56 -0.37
N ILE A 178 3.05 -15.23 0.36
CA ILE A 178 3.41 -16.64 0.13
C ILE A 178 2.19 -17.55 0.37
N ALA A 179 1.41 -17.30 1.42
CA ALA A 179 0.21 -18.08 1.72
C ALA A 179 -0.80 -18.03 0.56
N TYR A 180 -1.14 -16.84 0.06
CA TYR A 180 -2.06 -16.68 -1.06
C TYR A 180 -1.51 -17.25 -2.38
N VAL A 181 -0.20 -17.16 -2.62
CA VAL A 181 0.42 -17.78 -3.79
C VAL A 181 0.29 -19.31 -3.73
N ILE A 182 0.54 -19.92 -2.56
CA ILE A 182 0.35 -21.36 -2.37
C ILE A 182 -1.12 -21.74 -2.57
N GLU A 183 -2.05 -20.96 -2.03
CA GLU A 183 -3.49 -21.18 -2.19
C GLU A 183 -3.92 -21.11 -3.65
N LEU A 184 -3.42 -20.12 -4.40
CA LEU A 184 -3.67 -19.99 -5.85
C LEU A 184 -3.18 -21.21 -6.64
N PHE A 185 -1.99 -21.73 -6.32
CA PHE A 185 -1.48 -22.95 -6.97
C PHE A 185 -2.28 -24.20 -6.58
N SER A 186 -2.80 -24.25 -5.35
CA SER A 186 -3.63 -25.36 -4.87
C SER A 186 -5.04 -25.35 -5.48
N ALA A 187 -5.61 -24.14 -5.65
CA ALA A 187 -6.94 -23.93 -6.21
C ALA A 187 -7.04 -24.32 -7.70
N LYS A 188 -5.90 -24.37 -8.43
CA LYS A 188 -5.82 -24.69 -9.88
C LYS A 188 -6.86 -23.94 -10.71
N PRO A 189 -6.84 -22.60 -10.72
CA PRO A 189 -7.82 -21.81 -11.46
C PRO A 189 -7.73 -22.08 -12.96
N VAL A 190 -8.88 -22.00 -13.63
CA VAL A 190 -8.94 -22.06 -15.09
C VAL A 190 -8.51 -20.71 -15.65
N TRP A 191 -7.20 -20.57 -15.93
CA TRP A 191 -6.57 -19.32 -16.36
C TRP A 191 -7.23 -18.68 -17.60
N SER A 192 -7.85 -19.47 -18.47
CA SER A 192 -8.58 -18.97 -19.64
C SER A 192 -9.84 -18.20 -19.26
N GLU A 193 -10.58 -18.64 -18.24
CA GLU A 193 -11.77 -17.95 -17.73
C GLU A 193 -11.39 -16.70 -16.94
N VAL A 194 -10.32 -16.78 -16.14
CA VAL A 194 -9.76 -15.63 -15.42
C VAL A 194 -9.36 -14.52 -16.39
N ALA A 195 -8.63 -14.84 -17.46
CA ALA A 195 -8.22 -13.85 -18.45
C ALA A 195 -9.41 -13.27 -19.23
N TRP A 196 -10.42 -14.09 -19.54
CA TRP A 196 -11.63 -13.65 -20.24
C TRP A 196 -12.46 -12.67 -19.39
N HIS A 197 -12.71 -13.01 -18.13
CA HIS A 197 -13.48 -12.19 -17.20
C HIS A 197 -12.69 -11.01 -16.60
N ALA A 198 -11.36 -11.00 -16.74
CA ALA A 198 -10.54 -9.83 -16.43
C ALA A 198 -10.69 -8.71 -17.48
N VAL A 199 -10.99 -9.05 -18.73
CA VAL A 199 -11.03 -8.08 -19.86
C VAL A 199 -12.46 -7.68 -20.21
N ILE A 200 -13.43 -8.58 -20.07
CA ILE A 200 -14.82 -8.32 -20.46
C ILE A 200 -15.63 -7.92 -19.22
N PRO A 201 -16.10 -6.66 -19.12
CA PRO A 201 -16.91 -6.22 -18.01
C PRO A 201 -18.30 -6.86 -18.09
N ALA A 202 -18.64 -7.64 -17.07
CA ALA A 202 -19.97 -8.20 -16.88
C ALA A 202 -20.48 -7.83 -15.49
N LEU A 203 -21.72 -7.32 -15.43
CA LEU A 203 -22.43 -7.00 -14.20
C LEU A 203 -23.81 -7.65 -14.27
N PRO A 204 -23.95 -8.90 -13.79
CA PRO A 204 -25.18 -9.66 -13.99
C PRO A 204 -26.37 -9.11 -13.19
N ASN A 205 -26.13 -8.60 -11.97
CA ASN A 205 -27.16 -8.25 -11.00
C ASN A 205 -26.83 -6.96 -10.24
N GLY A 206 -27.84 -6.33 -9.62
CA GLY A 206 -27.65 -5.15 -8.77
C GLY A 206 -26.75 -5.39 -7.54
N GLN A 207 -26.71 -6.62 -7.03
CA GLN A 207 -25.75 -7.01 -5.98
C GLN A 207 -24.30 -7.01 -6.48
N ALA A 208 -24.06 -7.44 -7.73
CA ALA A 208 -22.72 -7.38 -8.33
C ALA A 208 -22.24 -5.93 -8.46
N VAL A 209 -23.15 -4.99 -8.79
CA VAL A 209 -22.84 -3.56 -8.83
C VAL A 209 -22.43 -3.04 -7.44
N MET A 210 -23.15 -3.45 -6.39
CA MET A 210 -22.84 -3.02 -5.02
C MET A 210 -21.46 -3.53 -4.57
N ILE A 211 -21.13 -4.80 -4.86
CA ILE A 211 -19.80 -5.34 -4.57
C ILE A 211 -18.73 -4.64 -5.43
N ALA A 212 -18.98 -4.45 -6.73
CA ALA A 212 -18.04 -3.77 -7.62
C ALA A 212 -17.73 -2.33 -7.18
N VAL A 213 -18.75 -1.57 -6.79
CA VAL A 213 -18.59 -0.22 -6.23
C VAL A 213 -17.83 -0.29 -4.89
N GLY A 214 -18.09 -1.29 -4.06
CA GLY A 214 -17.34 -1.55 -2.82
C GLY A 214 -15.86 -1.84 -3.07
N MET A 215 -15.54 -2.71 -4.03
CA MET A 215 -14.16 -3.05 -4.42
C MET A 215 -13.42 -1.81 -4.96
N LEU A 216 -14.06 -1.04 -5.86
CA LEU A 216 -13.50 0.21 -6.37
C LEU A 216 -13.28 1.26 -5.27
N GLY A 217 -14.27 1.43 -4.39
CA GLY A 217 -14.24 2.40 -3.30
C GLY A 217 -13.18 2.07 -2.24
N ALA A 218 -13.02 0.79 -1.90
CA ALA A 218 -12.05 0.34 -0.91
C ALA A 218 -10.59 0.47 -1.36
N THR A 219 -10.35 0.58 -2.67
CA THR A 219 -8.98 0.57 -3.21
C THR A 219 -8.25 1.90 -3.03
N VAL A 220 -8.92 3.05 -3.09
CA VAL A 220 -8.22 4.34 -3.01
C VAL A 220 -8.22 4.83 -1.57
N MET A 221 -7.16 4.52 -0.84
CA MET A 221 -6.96 4.94 0.56
C MET A 221 -6.32 6.34 0.65
N PRO A 222 -7.02 7.37 1.16
CA PRO A 222 -6.50 8.74 1.19
C PRO A 222 -5.25 8.89 2.06
N HIS A 223 -5.21 8.21 3.21
CA HIS A 223 -4.08 8.30 4.14
C HIS A 223 -2.81 7.70 3.54
N VAL A 224 -2.92 6.65 2.72
CA VAL A 224 -1.78 6.06 1.99
C VAL A 224 -1.25 7.02 0.93
N ILE A 225 -2.13 7.75 0.24
CA ILE A 225 -1.74 8.79 -0.72
C ILE A 225 -0.92 9.87 0.00
N TYR A 226 -1.37 10.34 1.17
CA TYR A 226 -0.61 11.31 1.97
C TYR A 226 0.75 10.75 2.40
N LEU A 227 0.77 9.54 2.95
CA LEU A 227 1.97 8.85 3.41
C LEU A 227 3.00 8.68 2.28
N HIS A 228 2.56 8.26 1.09
CA HIS A 228 3.43 8.05 -0.05
C HIS A 228 4.11 9.35 -0.50
N SER A 229 3.38 10.48 -0.52
CA SER A 229 3.98 11.78 -0.84
C SER A 229 5.10 12.17 0.14
N GLN A 230 4.94 11.84 1.43
CA GLN A 230 5.93 12.13 2.48
C GLN A 230 7.16 11.21 2.40
N LEU A 231 6.95 9.91 2.17
CA LEU A 231 8.04 8.94 2.05
C LEU A 231 8.97 9.26 0.88
N VAL A 232 8.39 9.65 -0.25
CA VAL A 232 9.15 10.05 -1.45
C VAL A 232 9.87 11.39 -1.24
N GLN A 233 9.22 12.36 -0.58
CA GLN A 233 9.83 13.64 -0.20
C GLN A 233 11.09 13.43 0.65
N CYS A 234 11.04 12.56 1.66
CA CYS A 234 12.15 12.30 2.57
C CYS A 234 13.39 11.73 1.88
N ARG A 235 13.23 11.14 0.69
CA ARG A 235 14.32 10.60 -0.15
C ARG A 235 14.80 11.53 -1.25
N ASN A 236 14.10 12.64 -1.47
CA ASN A 236 14.48 13.63 -2.46
C ASN A 236 15.64 14.47 -1.88
N GLY A 237 16.87 14.15 -2.30
CA GLY A 237 18.04 15.00 -2.03
C GLY A 237 17.98 16.30 -2.86
N ASP A 238 18.79 17.30 -2.48
CA ASP A 238 18.95 18.56 -3.22
C ASP A 238 19.57 18.28 -4.60
N HIS A 239 18.73 18.05 -5.60
CA HIS A 239 19.17 17.60 -6.91
C HIS A 239 18.49 18.33 -8.07
N THR A 240 19.29 18.56 -9.13
CA THR A 240 18.96 19.14 -10.44
C THR A 240 17.74 18.49 -11.09
N ASP A 241 17.03 19.20 -11.97
CA ASP A 241 15.78 18.72 -12.60
C ASP A 241 15.92 17.39 -13.37
N GLU A 242 17.10 17.07 -13.92
CA GLU A 242 17.35 15.77 -14.55
C GLU A 242 17.32 14.59 -13.56
N LEU A 243 17.84 14.79 -12.35
CA LEU A 243 17.83 13.77 -11.29
C LEU A 243 16.42 13.53 -10.76
N ARG A 244 15.60 14.60 -10.64
CA ARG A 244 14.17 14.48 -10.29
C ARG A 244 13.40 13.65 -11.32
N ARG A 245 13.66 13.87 -12.61
CA ARG A 245 13.03 13.07 -13.69
C ARG A 245 13.42 11.59 -13.61
N ARG A 246 14.71 11.29 -13.38
CA ARG A 246 15.18 9.91 -13.19
C ARG A 246 14.57 9.27 -11.94
N HIS A 247 14.48 10.01 -10.83
CA HIS A 247 13.85 9.53 -9.61
C HIS A 247 12.38 9.18 -9.85
N LEU A 248 11.63 10.04 -10.54
CA LEU A 248 10.23 9.77 -10.88
C LEU A 248 10.07 8.53 -11.78
N GLN A 249 10.98 8.31 -12.75
CA GLN A 249 10.94 7.11 -13.58
C GLN A 249 11.17 5.83 -12.77
N MET A 250 12.10 5.87 -11.81
CA MET A 250 12.35 4.74 -10.91
C MET A 250 11.16 4.48 -9.99
N GLU A 251 10.58 5.53 -9.39
CA GLU A 251 9.39 5.42 -8.53
C GLU A 251 8.18 4.89 -9.30
N LYS A 252 7.97 5.31 -10.56
CA LYS A 252 6.90 4.75 -11.40
C LYS A 252 7.05 3.25 -11.60
N LEU A 253 8.28 2.77 -11.82
CA LEU A 253 8.54 1.35 -11.99
C LEU A 253 8.29 0.59 -10.67
N ASP A 254 8.68 1.19 -9.54
CA ASP A 254 8.49 0.59 -8.22
C ASP A 254 7.01 0.50 -7.84
N ILE A 255 6.25 1.59 -8.03
CA ILE A 255 4.79 1.62 -7.85
C ILE A 255 4.13 0.57 -8.74
N ALA A 256 4.50 0.51 -10.02
CA ALA A 256 3.94 -0.48 -10.93
C ALA A 256 4.22 -1.90 -10.43
N PHE A 257 5.45 -2.20 -10.04
CA PHE A 257 5.82 -3.54 -9.55
C PHE A 257 5.07 -3.91 -8.26
N ALA A 258 5.09 -3.02 -7.27
CA ALA A 258 4.45 -3.25 -5.97
C ALA A 258 2.92 -3.37 -6.09
N MET A 259 2.28 -2.53 -6.90
CA MET A 259 0.83 -2.58 -7.14
C MET A 259 0.43 -3.81 -7.94
N ASN A 260 1.26 -4.30 -8.86
CA ASN A 260 0.98 -5.55 -9.58
C ASN A 260 1.07 -6.77 -8.63
N ILE A 261 1.96 -6.76 -7.64
CA ILE A 261 1.97 -7.79 -6.59
C ILE A 261 0.66 -7.74 -5.80
N ALA A 262 0.23 -6.55 -5.37
CA ALA A 262 -1.05 -6.38 -4.70
C ALA A 262 -2.24 -6.81 -5.58
N PHE A 263 -2.19 -6.55 -6.90
CA PHE A 263 -3.20 -7.03 -7.85
C PHE A 263 -3.27 -8.56 -7.88
N VAL A 264 -2.13 -9.25 -7.99
CA VAL A 264 -2.10 -10.72 -8.02
C VAL A 264 -2.67 -11.30 -6.73
N ILE A 265 -2.37 -10.70 -5.58
CA ILE A 265 -2.90 -11.15 -4.28
C ILE A 265 -4.41 -10.90 -4.19
N ASN A 266 -4.89 -9.72 -4.57
CA ASN A 266 -6.32 -9.41 -4.60
C ASN A 266 -7.08 -10.30 -5.59
N ALA A 267 -6.49 -10.60 -6.75
CA ALA A 267 -7.06 -11.51 -7.73
C ALA A 267 -7.06 -12.97 -7.24
N ALA A 268 -6.09 -13.38 -6.42
CA ALA A 268 -6.05 -14.71 -5.81
C ALA A 268 -7.09 -14.90 -4.70
N MET A 269 -7.61 -13.80 -4.14
CA MET A 269 -8.71 -13.85 -3.16
C MET A 269 -10.09 -14.07 -3.80
N VAL A 270 -10.21 -13.86 -5.12
CA VAL A 270 -11.44 -14.03 -5.90
C VAL A 270 -11.45 -15.42 -6.55
#